data_AF-A0A7V9IYV5-F1
#
_entry.id   AF-A0A7V9IYV5-F1
#
_cell.length_a   1.000
_cell.length_b   1.000
_cell.length_c   1.000
_cell.angle_alpha   90.00
_cell.angle_beta   90.00
_cell.angle_gamma   90.00
#
_symmetry.space_group_name_H-M   'P 1'
#
loop_
_entity.id
_entity.type
_entity.pdbx_description
1 polymer ?
#
loop_
_entity_poly.entity_id
_entity_poly.type
_entity_poly.pdbx_seq_one_letter_code
_entity_poly.pdbx_strand_id
1 'polypeptide(L)'
;MQVCPACGEENLDRARFCLACGGSLGEPAPKGEERKVVSVLFVDLVGFTDRSDRADPEDVRATLRPYHERVKADIERFGGTVEKFIGDAV
;
A
#
# COMPACT_ATOMS: atom_id res chain seq x y z
N MET A 1 18.74 -4.06 28.68
CA MET A 1 18.66 -5.16 27.70
C MET A 1 17.26 -5.17 27.13
N GLN A 2 17.13 -5.44 25.83
CA GLN A 2 15.85 -5.51 25.11
C GLN A 2 15.62 -6.91 24.57
N VAL A 3 14.37 -7.35 24.49
CA VAL A 3 14.00 -8.67 23.98
C VAL A 3 13.47 -8.54 22.57
N CYS A 4 13.99 -9.36 21.66
CA CYS A 4 13.54 -9.36 20.26
C CYS A 4 12.07 -9.81 20.17
N PRO A 5 11.16 -9.00 19.59
CA PRO A 5 9.74 -9.37 19.49
C PRO A 5 9.49 -10.52 18.50
N ALA A 6 10.42 -10.79 17.58
CA ALA A 6 10.29 -11.84 16.58
C ALA A 6 10.74 -13.21 17.08
N CYS A 7 11.78 -13.28 17.93
CA CYS A 7 12.38 -14.56 18.33
C CYS A 7 12.73 -14.70 19.82
N GLY A 8 12.48 -13.68 20.64
CA GLY A 8 12.69 -13.72 22.09
C GLY A 8 14.14 -13.60 22.58
N GLU A 9 15.12 -13.40 21.68
CA GLU A 9 16.53 -13.25 22.05
C GLU A 9 16.78 -11.98 22.88
N GLU A 10 17.58 -12.07 23.94
CA GLU A 10 18.06 -10.90 24.68
C GLU A 10 19.18 -10.19 23.91
N ASN A 11 18.98 -8.90 23.67
CA ASN A 11 19.91 -8.07 22.92
C ASN A 11 20.34 -6.85 23.74
N LEU A 12 21.51 -6.31 23.40
CA LEU A 12 21.97 -5.03 23.97
C LEU A 12 20.97 -3.91 23.63
N ASP A 13 20.79 -2.94 24.53
CA ASP A 13 19.85 -1.81 24.30
C ASP A 13 20.20 -0.98 23.06
N ARG A 14 21.48 -0.96 22.67
CA ARG A 14 21.96 -0.29 21.45
C ARG A 14 21.90 -1.14 20.18
N ALA A 15 21.48 -2.40 20.26
CA ALA A 15 21.42 -3.29 19.11
C ALA A 15 20.34 -2.79 18.13
N ARG A 16 20.71 -2.58 16.86
CA ARG A 16 19.76 -2.21 15.80
C ARG A 16 19.06 -3.42 15.18
N PHE A 17 19.73 -4.57 15.22
CA PHE A 17 19.23 -5.84 14.71
C PHE A 17 19.46 -6.94 15.75
N CYS A 18 18.59 -7.93 15.75
CA CYS A 18 18.69 -9.10 16.61
C CYS A 18 19.89 -9.97 16.21
N LEU A 19 20.71 -10.35 17.19
CA LEU A 19 21.90 -11.19 16.99
C LEU A 19 21.57 -12.64 16.58
N ALA A 20 20.34 -13.11 16.85
CA ALA A 20 19.91 -14.46 16.49
C ALA A 20 19.16 -14.51 15.15
N CYS A 21 18.13 -13.68 14.96
CA CYS A 21 17.24 -13.77 13.79
C CYS A 21 17.42 -12.66 12.75
N GLY A 22 18.23 -11.63 13.03
CA GLY A 22 18.44 -10.48 12.13
C GLY A 22 17.28 -9.49 12.06
N GLY A 23 16.19 -9.69 12.81
CA GLY A 23 15.06 -8.76 12.84
C GLY A 23 15.46 -7.37 13.35
N SER A 24 14.87 -6.32 12.78
CA SER A 24 15.09 -4.93 13.24
C SER A 24 14.55 -4.75 14.66
N LEU A 25 15.38 -4.21 15.55
CA LEU A 25 15.03 -3.89 16.94
C LEU A 25 14.86 -2.37 17.16
N GLY A 26 15.36 -1.56 16.23
CA GLY A 26 15.18 -0.11 16.28
C GLY A 26 13.82 0.33 15.75
N GLU A 27 13.39 1.52 16.19
CA GLU A 27 12.28 2.23 15.54
C GLU A 27 12.59 2.40 14.05
N PRO A 28 11.62 2.10 13.16
CA PRO A 28 11.79 2.35 11.74
C PRO A 28 12.11 3.84 11.55
N ALA A 29 13.16 4.13 10.79
CA ALA A 29 13.47 5.51 10.43
C ALA A 29 12.22 6.15 9.82
N PRO A 30 11.92 7.43 10.15
CA PRO A 30 10.81 8.12 9.51
C PRO A 30 11.01 8.03 8.00
N LYS A 31 9.96 7.62 7.27
CA LYS A 31 9.97 7.63 5.81
C LYS A 31 10.14 9.09 5.38
N GLY A 32 11.36 9.46 5.01
CA GLY A 32 11.67 10.79 4.49
C GLY A 32 11.10 10.97 3.09
N GLU A 33 10.94 12.22 2.67
CA GLU A 33 10.65 12.54 1.28
C GLU A 33 11.90 12.26 0.43
N GLU A 34 11.73 11.56 -0.69
CA GLU A 34 12.82 11.25 -1.61
C GLU A 34 12.47 11.66 -3.04
N ARG A 35 13.48 12.13 -3.79
CA ARG A 35 13.35 12.40 -5.23
C ARG A 35 13.94 11.23 -6.01
N LYS A 36 13.09 10.53 -6.77
CA LYS A 36 13.48 9.37 -7.58
C LYS A 36 12.79 9.39 -8.96
N VAL A 37 13.40 8.69 -9.92
CA VAL A 37 12.78 8.43 -11.22
C VAL A 37 11.75 7.32 -11.04
N VAL A 38 10.52 7.55 -11.50
CA VAL A 38 9.41 6.61 -11.40
C VAL A 38 8.64 6.54 -12.71
N SER A 39 7.97 5.42 -12.93
CA SER A 39 6.91 5.28 -13.94
C SER A 39 5.57 5.40 -13.23
N VAL A 40 4.67 6.24 -13.75
CA VAL A 40 3.32 6.44 -13.19
C VAL A 40 2.29 5.91 -14.20
N LEU A 41 1.36 5.11 -13.71
CA LEU A 41 0.21 4.60 -14.47
C LEU A 41 -1.05 5.28 -13.94
N PHE A 42 -1.97 5.63 -14.84
CA PHE A 42 -3.31 6.08 -14.50
C PHE A 42 -4.32 5.21 -15.27
N VAL A 43 -5.34 4.71 -14.57
CA VAL A 43 -6.42 3.91 -15.15
C VAL A 43 -7.76 4.51 -14.73
N ASP A 44 -8.70 4.66 -15.67
CA ASP A 44 -9.99 5.32 -15.44
C ASP A 44 -11.11 4.60 -16.20
N LEU A 45 -12.36 4.66 -15.71
CA LEU A 45 -13.50 4.02 -16.36
C LEU A 45 -14.18 5.00 -17.33
N VAL A 46 -14.17 4.66 -18.61
CA VAL A 46 -14.82 5.47 -19.64
C VAL A 46 -16.31 5.65 -19.34
N GLY A 47 -16.75 6.92 -19.28
CA GLY A 47 -18.16 7.28 -19.07
C GLY A 47 -18.68 7.04 -17.65
N PHE A 48 -17.79 6.86 -16.67
CA PHE A 48 -18.20 6.63 -15.28
C PHE A 48 -18.89 7.84 -14.66
N THR A 49 -18.37 9.05 -14.86
CA THR A 49 -18.92 10.28 -14.26
C THR A 49 -20.40 10.47 -14.59
N ASP A 50 -20.77 10.36 -15.87
CA ASP A 50 -22.17 10.48 -16.31
C ASP A 50 -23.07 9.39 -15.73
N ARG A 51 -22.51 8.19 -15.49
CA ARG A 51 -23.24 7.06 -14.91
C ARG A 51 -23.41 7.21 -13.40
N SER A 52 -22.40 7.70 -12.69
CA SER A 52 -22.45 7.88 -11.24
C SER A 52 -23.44 8.96 -10.83
N ASP A 53 -23.58 10.02 -11.62
CA ASP A 53 -24.50 11.13 -11.33
C ASP A 53 -25.98 10.71 -11.31
N ARG A 54 -26.31 9.57 -11.92
CA ARG A 54 -27.68 9.04 -12.06
C ARG A 54 -27.93 7.78 -11.23
N ALA A 55 -26.93 7.32 -10.47
CA ALA A 55 -26.98 6.08 -9.70
C ALA A 55 -27.05 6.36 -8.20
N ASP A 56 -27.66 5.44 -7.46
CA ASP A 56 -27.61 5.48 -6.01
C ASP A 56 -26.16 5.26 -5.51
N PRO A 57 -25.73 5.93 -4.42
CA PRO A 57 -24.36 5.80 -3.91
C PRO A 57 -23.94 4.36 -3.62
N GLU A 58 -24.88 3.52 -3.17
CA GLU A 58 -24.69 2.10 -2.93
C GLU A 58 -24.34 1.34 -4.21
N ASP A 59 -24.98 1.67 -5.33
CA ASP A 59 -24.74 1.05 -6.64
C ASP A 59 -23.40 1.49 -7.23
N VAL A 60 -23.05 2.77 -7.06
CA VAL A 60 -21.73 3.30 -7.43
C VAL A 60 -20.64 2.54 -6.68
N ARG A 61 -20.81 2.37 -5.35
CA ARG A 61 -19.86 1.61 -4.52
C ARG A 61 -19.81 0.13 -4.90
N ALA A 62 -20.95 -0.47 -5.20
CA ALA A 62 -21.04 -1.86 -5.63
C ALA A 62 -20.33 -2.10 -6.97
N THR A 63 -20.28 -1.09 -7.84
CA THR A 63 -19.55 -1.11 -9.11
C THR A 63 -18.06 -0.86 -8.93
N LEU A 64 -17.67 0.16 -8.14
CA LEU A 64 -16.26 0.53 -7.95
C LEU A 64 -15.46 -0.52 -7.20
N ARG A 65 -16.04 -1.13 -6.16
CA ARG A 65 -15.32 -2.12 -5.33
C ARG A 65 -14.71 -3.27 -6.14
N PRO A 66 -15.47 -4.04 -6.95
CA PRO A 66 -14.87 -5.12 -7.74
C PRO A 66 -13.89 -4.62 -8.80
N TYR A 67 -14.10 -3.41 -9.34
CA TYR A 67 -13.17 -2.78 -10.28
C TYR A 67 -11.82 -2.46 -9.60
N HIS A 68 -11.84 -1.78 -8.44
CA HIS A 68 -10.63 -1.45 -7.67
C HIS A 68 -9.86 -2.70 -7.27
N GLU A 69 -10.54 -3.74 -6.78
CA GLU A 69 -9.89 -5.02 -6.44
C GLU A 69 -9.21 -5.66 -7.66
N ARG A 70 -9.87 -5.63 -8.83
CA ARG A 70 -9.31 -6.21 -10.06
C ARG A 70 -8.08 -5.44 -10.54
N VAL A 71 -8.17 -4.11 -10.62
CA VAL A 71 -7.06 -3.25 -11.08
C VAL A 71 -5.89 -3.33 -10.12
N LYS A 72 -6.14 -3.29 -8.81
CA LYS A 72 -5.11 -3.46 -7.78
C LYS A 72 -4.39 -4.79 -7.93
N ALA A 73 -5.12 -5.89 -8.05
CA ALA A 73 -4.54 -7.22 -8.20
C ALA A 73 -3.67 -7.32 -9.47
N ASP A 74 -4.08 -6.71 -10.57
CA ASP A 74 -3.28 -6.70 -11.80
C ASP A 74 -2.03 -5.81 -11.65
N ILE A 75 -2.12 -4.62 -11.03
CA ILE A 75 -0.96 -3.75 -10.76
C ILE A 75 0.06 -4.46 -9.87
N GLU A 76 -0.38 -5.05 -8.75
CA GLU A 76 0.49 -5.76 -7.82
C GLU A 76 1.13 -7.00 -8.48
N ARG A 77 0.39 -7.70 -9.34
CA ARG A 77 0.92 -8.84 -10.12
C ARG A 77 2.10 -8.45 -11.01
N PHE A 78 2.12 -7.24 -11.55
CA PHE A 78 3.22 -6.73 -12.37
C PHE A 78 4.28 -5.98 -11.56
N GLY A 79 4.23 -6.05 -10.22
CA GLY A 79 5.22 -5.42 -9.33
C GLY A 79 5.02 -3.91 -9.14
N GLY A 80 3.87 -3.38 -9.53
CA GLY A 80 3.48 -2.01 -9.22
C GLY A 80 2.90 -1.86 -7.81
N THR A 81 2.79 -0.61 -7.36
CA THR A 81 2.16 -0.25 -6.09
C THR A 81 1.01 0.70 -6.37
N VAL A 82 -0.17 0.43 -5.81
CA VAL A 82 -1.29 1.38 -5.85
C VAL A 82 -1.09 2.46 -4.79
N GLU A 83 -0.97 3.71 -5.23
CA GLU A 83 -0.79 4.85 -4.33
C GLU A 83 -2.13 5.32 -3.73
N LYS A 84 -3.17 5.45 -4.57
CA LYS A 84 -4.48 5.95 -4.16
C LYS A 84 -5.58 5.56 -5.15
N PHE A 85 -6.83 5.63 -4.70
CA PHE A 85 -8.01 5.59 -5.56
C PHE A 85 -8.68 6.97 -5.56
N ILE A 86 -9.07 7.50 -6.72
CA ILE A 86 -9.77 8.78 -6.84
C ILE A 86 -11.02 8.55 -7.70
N GLY A 87 -12.15 8.25 -7.06
CA GLY A 87 -13.36 7.87 -7.79
C GLY A 87 -13.15 6.54 -8.53
N ASP A 88 -13.28 6.57 -9.85
CA ASP A 88 -12.95 5.46 -10.76
C ASP A 88 -11.50 5.47 -11.25
N ALA A 89 -10.72 6.48 -10.91
CA ALA A 89 -9.30 6.51 -11.22
C ALA A 89 -8.47 5.69 -10.21
N VAL A 90 -7.49 4.96 -10.74
CA VAL A 90 -6.46 4.19 -9.99
C VAL A 90 -5.07 4.64 -10.41
#